data_AF-A0A7C4PX09-F1
#
_entry.id   AF-A0A7C4PX09-F1
#
_cell.length_a   1.000
_cell.length_b   1.000
_cell.length_c   1.000
_cell.angle_alpha   90.00
_cell.angle_beta   90.00
_cell.angle_gamma   90.00
#
_symmetry.space_group_name_H-M   'P 1'
#
loop_
_entity.id
_entity.type
_entity.pdbx_description
1 polymer ?
#
loop_
_entity_poly.entity_id
_entity_poly.type
_entity_poly.pdbx_seq_one_letter_code
_entity_poly.pdbx_strand_id
1 'polypeptide(L)'
;MRKPRFPFLPAEWLAATALVVSIPASAKAPPSDNRAQAFVVAASDDLQHSAGELTHILRTVLSGGPGVEMVDLAEKLKAPPPEKIKDLTETARRELVAAKAAMKELEHAKVVEHATAARAAFEKMGGYIDPLDRYKESILLVGVGQAMQGNSDAAREAFLDLLLLDPHLNLPRKEYEGFVIEAFNAVRQGLDALPRGSLSIKTQPPGATFFLDGKQRGVTPDSVDGIPAGNHLLTIQMPGHSNYGKVIRIEAGNLLSLTIKLEAGRAGSGFNQLIEAAGRAVASDSTRGEVLRLGQTIGLNWAWLCKLSHHGPAKRLHCFLVEFGAGRSIYDEKLDVEDEYGMEEDVRRFSQRFLERGLDALKRFREEGDPLAGHSGTEGWNEETDDEQYRKKDRPAPTAAEPPRKKKTAGNEWDEDEDNPSREVAKPRKKPAEETFDDDDEDATSARRQRDNKGDMERKRTHKKESGDPLDELDGTEDW
;
A
#
# COMPACT_ATOMS: atom_id res chain seq x y z
N MET A 1 -42.84 63.78 10.52
CA MET A 1 -43.66 63.53 9.31
C MET A 1 -42.78 62.81 8.29
N ARG A 2 -43.08 61.71 7.61
CA ARG A 2 -44.11 60.67 7.63
C ARG A 2 -43.40 59.46 6.98
N LYS A 3 -43.52 58.26 7.56
CA LYS A 3 -43.18 57.00 6.88
C LYS A 3 -44.06 56.86 5.62
N PRO A 4 -43.57 56.37 4.48
CA PRO A 4 -44.46 55.96 3.40
C PRO A 4 -45.12 54.61 3.77
N ARG A 5 -46.44 54.60 3.60
CA ARG A 5 -47.36 53.50 3.87
C ARG A 5 -47.31 52.48 2.72
N PHE A 6 -47.33 51.20 3.10
CA PHE A 6 -47.81 50.10 2.27
C PHE A 6 -49.31 50.29 1.93
N PRO A 7 -49.79 49.81 0.77
CA PRO A 7 -51.21 49.60 0.54
C PRO A 7 -51.68 48.28 1.19
N PHE A 8 -52.94 48.28 1.62
CA PHE A 8 -53.63 47.23 2.37
C PHE A 8 -54.39 46.26 1.44
N LEU A 9 -54.32 44.97 1.77
CA LEU A 9 -55.33 43.87 1.66
C LEU A 9 -55.63 43.21 0.29
N PRO A 10 -56.16 41.95 0.25
CA PRO A 10 -56.71 41.14 1.35
C PRO A 10 -56.13 39.72 1.52
N ALA A 11 -56.47 39.13 2.66
CA ALA A 11 -56.25 37.73 3.00
C ALA A 11 -57.34 36.85 2.40
N GLU A 12 -56.97 35.91 1.51
CA GLU A 12 -57.75 34.69 1.25
C GLU A 12 -56.79 33.53 0.95
N TRP A 13 -56.86 32.53 1.83
CA TRP A 13 -56.72 31.09 1.57
C TRP A 13 -55.92 30.67 0.33
N LEU A 14 -54.65 30.31 0.56
CA LEU A 14 -54.00 29.23 -0.20
C LEU A 14 -53.29 28.32 0.80
N ALA A 15 -53.81 27.10 0.90
CA ALA A 15 -53.15 26.00 1.57
C ALA A 15 -51.76 25.80 0.94
N ALA A 16 -50.72 26.24 1.64
CA ALA A 16 -49.36 25.85 1.33
C ALA A 16 -49.20 24.40 1.77
N THR A 17 -49.44 23.47 0.84
CA THR A 17 -48.83 22.15 0.87
C THR A 17 -47.33 22.37 1.09
N ALA A 18 -46.87 22.08 2.30
CA ALA A 18 -45.45 21.92 2.59
C ALA A 18 -44.99 20.72 1.75
N LEU A 19 -44.50 20.99 0.54
CA LEU A 19 -43.68 20.06 -0.19
C LEU A 19 -42.37 19.99 0.61
N VAL A 20 -42.33 19.13 1.62
CA VAL A 20 -41.08 18.63 2.16
C VAL A 20 -40.44 17.91 0.98
N VAL A 21 -39.56 18.60 0.27
CA VAL A 21 -38.57 17.95 -0.58
C VAL A 21 -37.72 17.17 0.40
N SER A 22 -38.14 15.93 0.65
CA SER A 22 -37.27 14.92 1.21
C SER A 22 -36.16 14.78 0.17
N ILE A 23 -35.04 15.46 0.42
CA ILE A 23 -33.78 15.09 -0.20
C ILE A 23 -33.67 13.61 0.12
N PRO A 24 -33.69 12.69 -0.87
CA PRO A 24 -33.40 11.31 -0.55
C PRO A 24 -32.00 11.37 0.05
N ALA A 25 -31.91 11.09 1.36
CA ALA A 25 -30.66 10.66 1.94
C ALA A 25 -30.15 9.63 0.93
N SER A 26 -29.00 9.88 0.34
CA SER A 26 -28.36 8.95 -0.59
C SER A 26 -28.11 7.69 0.21
N ALA A 27 -29.12 6.83 0.27
CA ALA A 27 -29.06 5.52 0.86
C ALA A 27 -28.03 4.83 -0.01
N LYS A 28 -26.83 4.71 0.53
CA LYS A 28 -25.74 3.91 -0.02
C LYS A 28 -26.41 2.62 -0.49
N ALA A 29 -26.35 2.34 -1.79
CA ALA A 29 -26.92 1.12 -2.35
C ALA A 29 -26.51 -0.05 -1.43
N PRO A 30 -27.40 -1.04 -1.18
CA PRO A 30 -27.04 -2.19 -0.37
C PRO A 30 -25.69 -2.70 -0.87
N PRO A 31 -24.71 -2.96 0.03
CA PRO A 31 -23.37 -3.36 -0.38
C PRO A 31 -23.51 -4.53 -1.34
N SER A 32 -22.83 -4.46 -2.49
CA SER A 32 -22.93 -5.53 -3.47
C SER A 32 -22.49 -6.84 -2.81
N ASP A 33 -23.14 -7.96 -3.13
CA ASP A 33 -22.67 -9.30 -2.69
C ASP A 33 -21.31 -9.68 -3.33
N ASN A 34 -20.69 -8.77 -4.08
CA ASN A 34 -19.47 -8.96 -4.82
C ASN A 34 -18.31 -8.10 -4.31
N ARG A 35 -18.32 -7.74 -3.02
CA ARG A 35 -17.13 -7.13 -2.42
C ARG A 35 -15.99 -8.12 -2.33
N ALA A 36 -14.89 -7.79 -2.97
CA ALA A 36 -13.77 -8.71 -3.13
C ALA A 36 -12.42 -8.02 -3.02
N GLN A 37 -11.39 -8.84 -2.83
CA GLN A 37 -10.00 -8.39 -2.89
C GLN A 37 -9.08 -9.55 -3.27
N ALA A 38 -7.96 -9.22 -3.90
CA ALA A 38 -6.92 -10.16 -4.30
C ALA A 38 -5.67 -10.07 -3.41
N PHE A 39 -5.12 -11.24 -3.08
CA PHE A 39 -3.92 -11.40 -2.26
C PHE A 39 -3.06 -12.53 -2.79
N VAL A 40 -1.75 -12.30 -2.88
CA VAL A 40 -0.77 -13.37 -3.10
C VAL A 40 0.09 -13.48 -1.84
N VAL A 41 0.15 -14.69 -1.29
CA VAL A 41 0.93 -15.02 -0.10
C VAL A 41 2.15 -15.82 -0.53
N ALA A 42 3.33 -15.29 -0.23
CA ALA A 42 4.59 -15.98 -0.48
C ALA A 42 4.77 -17.13 0.53
N ALA A 43 5.22 -18.30 0.04
CA ALA A 43 5.54 -19.44 0.90
C ALA A 43 6.91 -19.29 1.60
N SER A 44 7.75 -18.36 1.14
CA SER A 44 9.09 -18.09 1.67
C SER A 44 9.47 -16.61 1.47
N ASP A 45 10.44 -16.12 2.24
CA ASP A 45 10.82 -14.70 2.27
C ASP A 45 11.36 -14.18 0.93
N ASP A 46 12.08 -15.02 0.19
CA ASP A 46 12.63 -14.70 -1.13
C ASP A 46 11.54 -14.48 -2.20
N LEU A 47 10.36 -15.06 -2.00
CA LEU A 47 9.21 -14.93 -2.91
C LEU A 47 8.33 -13.71 -2.62
N GLN A 48 8.57 -12.97 -1.53
CA GLN A 48 7.76 -11.81 -1.12
C GLN A 48 7.71 -10.72 -2.20
N HIS A 49 8.81 -10.52 -2.91
CA HIS A 49 8.88 -9.56 -4.02
C HIS A 49 7.94 -9.92 -5.16
N SER A 50 8.06 -11.14 -5.69
CA SER A 50 7.18 -11.62 -6.77
C SER A 50 5.73 -11.69 -6.31
N ALA A 51 5.45 -12.02 -5.04
CA ALA A 51 4.09 -12.01 -4.50
C ALA A 51 3.48 -10.59 -4.52
N GLY A 52 4.26 -9.55 -4.22
CA GLY A 52 3.83 -8.15 -4.31
C GLY A 52 3.47 -7.74 -5.74
N GLU A 53 4.33 -8.05 -6.71
CA GLU A 53 4.12 -7.77 -8.14
C GLU A 53 2.87 -8.49 -8.67
N LEU A 54 2.76 -9.80 -8.39
CA LEU A 54 1.61 -10.60 -8.78
C LEU A 54 0.31 -10.08 -8.13
N THR A 55 0.36 -9.68 -6.86
CA THR A 55 -0.81 -9.08 -6.19
C THR A 55 -1.27 -7.82 -6.92
N HIS A 56 -0.36 -6.97 -7.40
CA HIS A 56 -0.73 -5.78 -8.15
C HIS A 56 -1.40 -6.12 -9.49
N ILE A 57 -0.85 -7.07 -10.25
CA ILE A 57 -1.43 -7.54 -11.51
C ILE A 57 -2.85 -8.09 -11.28
N LEU A 58 -3.01 -8.97 -10.27
CA LEU A 58 -4.29 -9.58 -9.92
C LEU A 58 -5.32 -8.53 -9.52
N ARG A 59 -4.95 -7.53 -8.71
CA ARG A 59 -5.84 -6.42 -8.33
C ARG A 59 -6.25 -5.57 -9.52
N THR A 60 -5.34 -5.33 -10.45
CA THR A 60 -5.64 -4.59 -11.69
C THR A 60 -6.69 -5.32 -12.50
N VAL A 61 -6.53 -6.64 -12.69
CA VAL A 61 -7.53 -7.47 -13.40
C VAL A 61 -8.86 -7.54 -12.63
N LEU A 62 -8.80 -7.73 -11.31
CA LEU A 62 -9.99 -7.76 -10.45
C LEU A 62 -10.81 -6.46 -10.52
N SER A 63 -10.13 -5.31 -10.55
CA SER A 63 -10.79 -3.99 -10.61
C SER A 63 -11.53 -3.75 -11.94
N GLY A 64 -11.11 -4.42 -13.01
CA GLY A 64 -11.81 -4.40 -14.31
C GLY A 64 -12.89 -5.49 -14.44
N GLY A 65 -13.07 -6.33 -13.41
CA GLY A 65 -14.01 -7.45 -13.43
C GLY A 65 -15.48 -7.01 -13.43
N PRO A 66 -16.37 -7.70 -14.19
CA PRO A 66 -17.77 -7.31 -14.27
C PRO A 66 -18.48 -7.53 -12.93
N GLY A 67 -19.06 -6.46 -12.39
CA GLY A 67 -19.87 -6.51 -11.17
C GLY A 67 -19.08 -6.81 -9.89
N VAL A 68 -17.75 -6.64 -9.89
CA VAL A 68 -16.89 -6.78 -8.72
C VAL A 68 -16.71 -5.41 -8.04
N GLU A 69 -16.94 -5.36 -6.73
CA GLU A 69 -16.65 -4.17 -5.91
C GLU A 69 -15.36 -4.41 -5.14
N MET A 70 -14.24 -3.86 -5.62
CA MET A 70 -12.96 -4.04 -4.92
C MET A 70 -12.95 -3.22 -3.62
N VAL A 71 -12.69 -3.87 -2.49
CA VAL A 71 -12.59 -3.16 -1.20
C VAL A 71 -11.27 -2.39 -1.12
N ASP A 72 -11.35 -1.09 -0.88
CA ASP A 72 -10.19 -0.23 -0.65
C ASP A 72 -9.49 -0.58 0.67
N LEU A 73 -8.41 -1.35 0.56
CA LEU A 73 -7.59 -1.73 1.71
C LEU A 73 -6.81 -0.55 2.30
N ALA A 74 -6.45 0.45 1.48
CA ALA A 74 -5.69 1.59 1.96
C ALA A 74 -6.54 2.41 2.94
N GLU A 75 -7.82 2.61 2.63
CA GLU A 75 -8.76 3.28 3.53
C GLU A 75 -9.14 2.40 4.73
N LYS A 76 -9.41 1.11 4.53
CA LYS A 76 -9.80 0.21 5.64
C LYS A 76 -8.70 -0.04 6.67
N LEU A 77 -7.45 -0.10 6.22
CA LEU A 77 -6.28 -0.38 7.07
C LEU A 77 -5.47 0.89 7.36
N LYS A 78 -6.06 2.06 7.12
CA LYS A 78 -5.41 3.35 7.31
C LYS A 78 -4.94 3.49 8.75
N ALA A 79 -3.62 3.56 8.93
CA ALA A 79 -3.06 3.88 10.23
C ALA A 79 -3.42 5.33 10.59
N PRO A 80 -3.89 5.61 11.81
CA PRO A 80 -4.08 6.99 12.24
C PRO A 80 -2.73 7.73 12.17
N PRO A 81 -2.71 9.02 11.77
CA PRO A 81 -1.48 9.80 11.77
C PRO A 81 -0.83 9.79 13.17
N PRO A 82 0.51 9.69 13.26
CA PRO A 82 1.23 9.84 14.52
C PRO A 82 0.85 11.15 15.24
N GLU A 83 0.88 11.17 16.58
CA GLU A 83 0.48 12.37 17.34
C GLU A 83 1.27 13.62 16.94
N LYS A 84 2.56 13.48 16.64
CA LYS A 84 3.42 14.56 16.13
C LYS A 84 2.86 15.24 14.87
N ILE A 85 2.09 14.51 14.03
CA ILE A 85 1.47 15.07 12.83
C ILE A 85 0.37 16.07 13.20
N LYS A 86 -0.34 15.88 14.31
CA LYS A 86 -1.36 16.84 14.76
C LYS A 86 -0.72 18.18 15.10
N ASP A 87 0.38 18.16 15.83
CA ASP A 87 1.12 19.38 16.21
C ASP A 87 1.70 20.09 14.98
N LEU A 88 2.25 19.33 14.03
CA LEU A 88 2.73 19.88 12.75
C LEU A 88 1.59 20.47 11.91
N THR A 89 0.43 19.82 11.88
CA THR A 89 -0.75 20.31 11.16
C THR A 89 -1.22 21.65 11.74
N GLU A 90 -1.27 21.76 13.06
CA GLU A 90 -1.68 22.99 13.73
C GLU A 90 -0.64 24.09 13.54
N THR A 91 0.65 23.75 13.60
CA THR A 91 1.75 24.69 13.30
C THR A 91 1.64 25.20 11.86
N ALA A 92 1.56 24.30 10.88
CA ALA A 92 1.44 24.67 9.47
C ALA A 92 0.20 25.56 9.23
N ARG A 93 -0.93 25.24 9.86
CA ARG A 93 -2.16 26.05 9.79
C ARG A 93 -1.96 27.45 10.36
N ARG A 94 -1.38 27.55 11.56
CA ARG A 94 -1.14 28.84 12.23
C ARG A 94 -0.21 29.73 11.41
N GLU A 95 0.92 29.18 10.97
CA GLU A 95 1.91 29.91 10.16
C GLU A 95 1.31 30.33 8.81
N LEU A 96 0.52 29.49 8.16
CA LEU A 96 -0.13 29.85 6.90
C LEU A 96 -1.15 30.98 7.08
N VAL A 97 -1.90 31.01 8.18
CA VAL A 97 -2.80 32.14 8.51
C VAL A 97 -2.01 33.42 8.77
N ALA A 98 -0.90 33.34 9.50
CA ALA A 98 -0.03 34.48 9.77
C ALA A 98 0.60 35.04 8.48
N ALA A 99 1.07 34.18 7.57
CA ALA A 99 1.59 34.58 6.27
C ALA A 99 0.55 35.35 5.44
N LYS A 100 -0.71 34.88 5.42
CA LYS A 100 -1.80 35.57 4.72
C LYS A 100 -2.17 36.91 5.37
N ALA A 101 -2.11 36.99 6.70
CA ALA A 101 -2.32 38.25 7.41
C ALA A 101 -1.22 39.26 7.06
N ALA A 102 0.04 38.84 7.11
CA ALA A 102 1.19 39.67 6.71
C ALA A 102 1.09 40.13 5.25
N MET A 103 0.58 39.30 4.33
CA MET A 103 0.34 39.70 2.94
C MET A 103 -0.67 40.84 2.83
N LYS A 104 -1.73 40.83 3.63
CA LYS A 104 -2.75 41.91 3.63
C LYS A 104 -2.18 43.23 4.16
N GLU A 105 -1.29 43.15 5.13
CA GLU A 105 -0.59 44.30 5.72
C GLU A 105 0.64 44.74 4.90
N LEU A 106 0.92 44.07 3.77
CA LEU A 106 2.10 44.31 2.91
C LEU A 106 3.45 44.11 3.62
N GLU A 107 3.48 43.32 4.70
CA GLU A 107 4.69 43.00 5.46
C GLU A 107 5.45 41.83 4.82
N HIS A 108 6.00 42.02 3.62
CA HIS A 108 6.57 40.94 2.78
C HIS A 108 7.68 40.12 3.46
N ALA A 109 8.47 40.71 4.36
CA ALA A 109 9.45 39.99 5.16
C ALA A 109 8.79 38.92 6.06
N LYS A 110 7.72 39.29 6.77
CA LYS A 110 6.96 38.36 7.62
C LYS A 110 6.19 37.33 6.81
N VAL A 111 5.76 37.67 5.59
CA VAL A 111 5.16 36.70 4.67
C VAL A 111 6.13 35.56 4.41
N VAL A 112 7.38 35.89 4.03
CA VAL A 112 8.39 34.87 3.76
C VAL A 112 8.69 34.07 5.03
N GLU A 113 8.86 34.72 6.18
CA GLU A 113 9.09 34.04 7.47
C GLU A 113 7.98 33.02 7.78
N HIS A 114 6.72 33.45 7.81
CA HIS A 114 5.61 32.56 8.14
C HIS A 114 5.32 31.52 7.05
N ALA A 115 5.44 31.88 5.77
CA ALA A 115 5.20 30.93 4.67
C ALA A 115 6.28 29.84 4.61
N THR A 116 7.55 30.18 4.87
CA THR A 116 8.63 29.19 4.96
C THR A 116 8.46 28.29 6.17
N ALA A 117 8.05 28.82 7.33
CA ALA A 117 7.73 28.02 8.51
C ALA A 117 6.56 27.06 8.24
N ALA A 118 5.50 27.51 7.57
CA ALA A 118 4.38 26.68 7.15
C ALA A 118 4.83 25.56 6.20
N ARG A 119 5.62 25.90 5.16
CA ARG A 119 6.20 24.94 4.21
C ARG A 119 7.01 23.87 4.94
N ALA A 120 7.90 24.28 5.84
CA ALA A 120 8.74 23.36 6.60
C ALA A 120 7.92 22.43 7.52
N ALA A 121 6.82 22.93 8.10
CA ALA A 121 5.92 22.11 8.89
C ALA A 121 5.21 21.05 8.02
N PHE A 122 4.75 21.42 6.82
CA PHE A 122 4.18 20.45 5.86
C PHE A 122 5.22 19.41 5.44
N GLU A 123 6.44 19.80 5.08
CA GLU A 123 7.48 18.86 4.65
C GLU A 123 7.85 17.86 5.76
N LYS A 124 7.82 18.29 7.03
CA LYS A 124 7.98 17.40 8.20
C LYS A 124 6.81 16.45 8.41
N MET A 125 5.62 16.74 7.88
CA MET A 125 4.48 15.80 7.93
C MET A 125 4.68 14.62 6.98
N GLY A 126 5.57 14.72 5.99
CA GLY A 126 5.90 13.62 5.08
C GLY A 126 4.68 13.06 4.35
N GLY A 127 4.41 11.75 4.52
CA GLY A 127 3.32 11.04 3.83
C GLY A 127 1.90 11.42 4.28
N TYR A 128 1.78 12.38 5.18
CA TYR A 128 0.52 12.87 5.76
C TYR A 128 0.12 14.27 5.31
N ILE A 129 0.78 14.82 4.28
CA ILE A 129 0.38 16.11 3.67
C ILE A 129 -0.94 15.91 2.91
N ASP A 130 -2.05 16.24 3.56
CA ASP A 130 -3.39 16.22 2.98
C ASP A 130 -4.26 17.33 3.63
N PRO A 131 -4.97 18.18 2.87
CA PRO A 131 -4.92 18.32 1.41
C PRO A 131 -3.64 19.03 0.93
N LEU A 132 -3.16 18.64 -0.28
CA LEU A 132 -1.96 19.23 -0.91
C LEU A 132 -2.09 20.74 -1.20
N ASP A 133 -3.31 21.27 -1.32
CA ASP A 133 -3.53 22.68 -1.67
C ASP A 133 -2.92 23.65 -0.65
N ARG A 134 -2.93 23.30 0.64
CA ARG A 134 -2.32 24.15 1.68
C ARG A 134 -0.80 24.16 1.61
N TYR A 135 -0.21 23.02 1.24
CA TYR A 135 1.22 22.94 0.99
C TYR A 135 1.60 23.78 -0.23
N LYS A 136 0.89 23.64 -1.36
CA LYS A 136 1.06 24.49 -2.55
C LYS A 136 0.94 25.98 -2.22
N GLU A 137 -0.05 26.35 -1.42
CA GLU A 137 -0.27 27.74 -1.01
C GLU A 137 0.90 28.28 -0.17
N SER A 138 1.48 27.46 0.71
CA SER A 138 2.68 27.88 1.46
C SER A 138 3.87 28.18 0.53
N ILE A 139 4.11 27.34 -0.48
CA ILE A 139 5.20 27.54 -1.46
C ILE A 139 4.92 28.79 -2.30
N LEU A 140 3.66 28.99 -2.73
CA LEU A 140 3.25 30.18 -3.47
C LEU A 140 3.55 31.46 -2.68
N LEU A 141 3.18 31.50 -1.40
CA LEU A 141 3.41 32.67 -0.55
C LEU A 141 4.91 32.93 -0.32
N VAL A 142 5.75 31.88 -0.26
CA VAL A 142 7.20 32.06 -0.26
C VAL A 142 7.65 32.76 -1.54
N GLY A 143 7.25 32.26 -2.71
CA GLY A 143 7.65 32.83 -3.99
C GLY A 143 7.17 34.27 -4.19
N VAL A 144 5.90 34.54 -3.85
CA VAL A 144 5.32 35.90 -3.90
C VAL A 144 6.06 36.83 -2.93
N GLY A 145 6.23 36.43 -1.66
CA GLY A 145 6.92 37.25 -0.68
C GLY A 145 8.37 37.57 -1.06
N GLN A 146 9.09 36.61 -1.65
CA GLN A 146 10.45 36.81 -2.14
C GLN A 146 10.49 37.75 -3.35
N ALA A 147 9.55 37.60 -4.29
CA ALA A 147 9.45 38.49 -5.44
C ALA A 147 9.19 39.94 -5.00
N MET A 148 8.27 40.14 -4.05
CA MET A 148 7.95 41.47 -3.50
C MET A 148 9.14 42.10 -2.75
N GLN A 149 10.06 41.31 -2.20
CA GLN A 149 11.31 41.80 -1.59
C GLN A 149 12.43 42.07 -2.61
N GLY A 150 12.22 41.76 -3.89
CA GLY A 150 13.25 41.87 -4.93
C GLY A 150 14.24 40.71 -4.97
N ASN A 151 14.00 39.63 -4.22
CA ASN A 151 14.84 38.43 -4.20
C ASN A 151 14.46 37.49 -5.35
N SER A 152 14.81 37.89 -6.58
CA SER A 152 14.37 37.20 -7.80
C SER A 152 14.77 35.73 -7.87
N ASP A 153 15.97 35.36 -7.41
CA ASP A 153 16.44 33.98 -7.43
C ASP A 153 15.64 33.08 -6.49
N ALA A 154 15.44 33.51 -5.25
CA ALA A 154 14.65 32.77 -4.25
C ALA A 154 13.17 32.66 -4.67
N ALA A 155 12.63 33.71 -5.31
CA ALA A 155 11.28 33.66 -5.86
C ALA A 155 11.18 32.63 -7.00
N ARG A 156 12.16 32.62 -7.91
CA ARG A 156 12.24 31.68 -9.04
C ARG A 156 12.30 30.23 -8.55
N GLU A 157 13.08 29.94 -7.52
CA GLU A 157 13.16 28.61 -6.91
C GLU A 157 11.83 28.16 -6.31
N ALA A 158 11.18 29.01 -5.53
CA ALA A 158 9.87 28.69 -4.95
C ALA A 158 8.79 28.48 -6.03
N PHE A 159 8.78 29.30 -7.08
CA PHE A 159 7.86 29.10 -8.21
C PHE A 159 8.15 27.83 -8.99
N LEU A 160 9.43 27.44 -9.13
CA LEU A 160 9.82 26.19 -9.75
C LEU A 160 9.30 25.00 -8.93
N ASP A 161 9.55 24.97 -7.61
CA ASP A 161 9.03 23.93 -6.72
C ASP A 161 7.49 23.80 -6.83
N LEU A 162 6.78 24.93 -6.88
CA LEU A 162 5.33 24.96 -7.03
C LEU A 162 4.85 24.42 -8.40
N LEU A 163 5.54 24.79 -9.49
CA LEU A 163 5.17 24.39 -10.85
C LEU A 163 5.57 22.93 -11.16
N LEU A 164 6.56 22.38 -10.47
CA LEU A 164 6.83 20.94 -10.52
C LEU A 164 5.68 20.16 -9.86
N LEU A 165 5.14 20.69 -8.76
CA LEU A 165 3.98 20.11 -8.06
C LEU A 165 2.66 20.30 -8.83
N ASP A 166 2.45 21.46 -9.46
CA ASP A 166 1.25 21.81 -10.22
C ASP A 166 1.59 22.58 -11.51
N PRO A 167 1.94 21.87 -12.61
CA PRO A 167 2.38 22.48 -13.87
C PRO A 167 1.34 23.38 -14.56
N HIS A 168 0.07 23.19 -14.23
CA HIS A 168 -1.05 23.89 -14.87
C HIS A 168 -1.56 25.07 -14.03
N LEU A 169 -0.93 25.34 -12.87
CA LEU A 169 -1.29 26.46 -12.02
C LEU A 169 -1.18 27.79 -12.79
N ASN A 170 -2.17 28.66 -12.57
CA ASN A 170 -2.23 30.00 -13.13
C ASN A 170 -2.47 31.01 -12.01
N LEU A 171 -1.68 32.08 -11.98
CA LEU A 171 -1.89 33.18 -11.04
C LEU A 171 -2.92 34.18 -11.59
N PRO A 172 -4.04 34.43 -10.89
CA PRO A 172 -5.05 35.38 -11.32
C PRO A 172 -4.52 36.82 -11.31
N ARG A 173 -4.62 37.52 -12.46
CA ARG A 173 -4.11 38.89 -12.67
C ARG A 173 -4.66 39.95 -11.72
N LYS A 174 -5.79 39.68 -11.07
CA LYS A 174 -6.44 40.60 -10.14
C LYS A 174 -5.93 40.47 -8.70
N GLU A 175 -5.25 39.38 -8.37
CA GLU A 175 -4.83 39.07 -6.99
C GLU A 175 -3.34 39.30 -6.76
N TYR A 176 -2.54 39.36 -7.83
CA TYR A 176 -1.08 39.46 -7.76
C TYR A 176 -0.56 40.61 -8.63
N GLU A 177 0.55 41.20 -8.20
CA GLU A 177 1.24 42.25 -8.95
C GLU A 177 1.77 41.76 -10.30
N GLY A 178 1.81 42.66 -11.29
CA GLY A 178 2.21 42.32 -12.66
C GLY A 178 3.58 41.65 -12.76
N PHE A 179 4.58 42.19 -12.05
CA PHE A 179 5.94 41.64 -12.05
C PHE A 179 6.03 40.25 -11.40
N VAL A 180 5.19 39.96 -10.40
CA VAL A 180 5.11 38.62 -9.77
C VAL A 180 4.56 37.61 -10.78
N ILE A 181 3.50 38.00 -11.50
CA ILE A 181 2.89 37.18 -12.55
C ILE A 181 3.88 36.94 -13.69
N GLU A 182 4.63 37.96 -14.10
CA GLU A 182 5.70 37.85 -15.10
C GLU A 182 6.79 36.88 -14.66
N ALA A 183 7.29 37.01 -13.42
CA ALA A 183 8.29 36.10 -12.86
C ALA A 183 7.79 34.64 -12.81
N PHE A 184 6.57 34.41 -12.32
CA PHE A 184 5.95 33.08 -12.31
C PHE A 184 5.80 32.49 -13.71
N ASN A 185 5.32 33.28 -14.67
CA ASN A 185 5.14 32.85 -16.05
C ASN A 185 6.47 32.54 -16.75
N ALA A 186 7.52 33.28 -16.45
CA ALA A 186 8.86 33.02 -16.98
C ALA A 186 9.37 31.64 -16.54
N VAL A 187 9.16 31.25 -15.27
CA VAL A 187 9.50 29.89 -14.79
C VAL A 187 8.68 28.84 -15.52
N ARG A 188 7.37 29.06 -15.64
CA ARG A 188 6.47 28.11 -16.30
C ARG A 188 6.84 27.86 -17.77
N GLN A 189 7.21 28.90 -18.51
CA GLN A 189 7.64 28.76 -19.91
C GLN A 189 8.92 27.92 -20.06
N GLY A 190 9.76 27.87 -19.04
CA GLY A 190 10.99 27.08 -19.03
C GLY A 190 10.82 25.63 -18.54
N LEU A 191 9.63 25.24 -18.07
CA LEU A 191 9.42 23.95 -17.39
C LEU A 191 9.72 22.75 -18.31
N ASP A 192 9.28 22.81 -19.57
CA ASP A 192 9.48 21.73 -20.55
C ASP A 192 10.95 21.59 -20.99
N ALA A 193 11.74 22.66 -20.83
CA ALA A 193 13.15 22.70 -21.17
C ALA A 193 14.06 22.27 -20.00
N LEU A 194 13.50 21.93 -18.83
CA LEU A 194 14.28 21.46 -17.71
C LEU A 194 15.00 20.15 -18.08
N PRO A 195 16.27 20.01 -17.69
CA PRO A 195 16.95 18.74 -17.83
C PRO A 195 16.23 17.68 -17.00
N ARG A 196 16.38 16.41 -17.39
CA ARG A 196 15.67 15.29 -16.77
C ARG A 196 16.62 14.37 -16.04
N GLY A 197 16.16 13.78 -14.95
CA GLY A 197 16.81 12.70 -14.22
C GLY A 197 15.91 11.49 -14.08
N SER A 198 16.34 10.55 -13.24
CA SER A 198 15.66 9.28 -13.02
C SER A 198 15.58 8.95 -11.53
N LEU A 199 14.60 8.13 -11.17
CA LEU A 199 14.33 7.72 -9.80
C LEU A 199 14.10 6.21 -9.74
N SER A 200 14.96 5.48 -9.04
CA SER A 200 14.77 4.07 -8.68
C SER A 200 14.31 3.98 -7.24
N ILE A 201 13.16 3.36 -6.98
CA ILE A 201 12.57 3.24 -5.64
C ILE A 201 12.38 1.78 -5.29
N LYS A 202 12.84 1.38 -4.10
CA LYS A 202 12.59 0.06 -3.51
C LYS A 202 11.99 0.22 -2.13
N THR A 203 11.10 -0.69 -1.74
CA THR A 203 10.57 -0.73 -0.37
C THR A 203 10.71 -2.09 0.27
N GLN A 204 10.72 -2.10 1.59
CA GLN A 204 10.58 -3.31 2.40
C GLN A 204 9.38 -3.13 3.34
N PRO A 205 8.31 -3.94 3.20
CA PRO A 205 8.09 -4.95 2.15
C PRO A 205 7.90 -4.32 0.74
N PRO A 206 8.11 -5.11 -0.33
CA PRO A 206 7.84 -4.68 -1.71
C PRO A 206 6.33 -4.61 -1.99
N GLY A 207 5.93 -4.00 -3.11
CA GLY A 207 4.52 -3.85 -3.50
C GLY A 207 3.85 -2.58 -2.95
N ALA A 208 4.62 -1.56 -2.58
CA ALA A 208 4.08 -0.29 -2.11
C ALA A 208 3.73 0.62 -3.30
N THR A 209 2.58 1.27 -3.27
CA THR A 209 2.25 2.27 -4.28
C THR A 209 3.00 3.56 -3.97
N PHE A 210 3.64 4.17 -4.97
CA PHE A 210 4.29 5.46 -4.81
C PHE A 210 3.69 6.54 -5.73
N PHE A 211 3.72 7.76 -5.21
CA PHE A 211 3.21 8.96 -5.83
C PHE A 211 4.34 9.97 -5.90
N LEU A 212 4.47 10.64 -7.03
CA LEU A 212 5.36 11.78 -7.21
C LEU A 212 4.49 12.99 -7.51
N ASP A 213 4.61 14.03 -6.67
CA ASP A 213 3.86 15.27 -6.79
C ASP A 213 2.34 15.06 -6.75
N GLY A 214 1.90 14.15 -5.89
CA GLY A 214 0.48 13.77 -5.75
C GLY A 214 -0.08 12.88 -6.87
N LYS A 215 0.72 12.56 -7.90
CA LYS A 215 0.32 11.68 -9.00
C LYS A 215 0.89 10.28 -8.78
N GLN A 216 0.05 9.25 -8.86
CA GLN A 216 0.52 7.86 -8.80
C GLN A 216 1.48 7.59 -9.96
N ARG A 217 2.63 6.99 -9.67
CA ARG A 217 3.66 6.68 -10.68
C ARG A 217 3.84 5.18 -10.89
N GLY A 218 3.73 4.38 -9.84
CA GLY A 218 3.92 2.94 -9.95
C GLY A 218 3.85 2.21 -8.61
N VAL A 219 4.40 0.99 -8.59
CA VAL A 219 4.45 0.11 -7.42
C VAL A 219 5.89 -0.39 -7.24
N THR A 220 6.42 -0.30 -6.02
CA THR A 220 7.82 -0.62 -5.73
C THR A 220 8.11 -2.13 -5.76
N PRO A 221 9.32 -2.56 -6.17
CA PRO A 221 10.39 -1.75 -6.72
C PRO A 221 10.12 -1.30 -8.16
N ASP A 222 10.47 -0.06 -8.48
CA ASP A 222 10.24 0.52 -9.81
C ASP A 222 11.32 1.55 -10.15
N SER A 223 11.47 1.87 -11.44
CA SER A 223 12.34 2.94 -11.93
C SER A 223 11.58 3.85 -12.90
N VAL A 224 11.60 5.15 -12.61
CA VAL A 224 10.93 6.18 -13.40
C VAL A 224 11.98 7.10 -14.00
N ASP A 225 12.03 7.16 -15.33
CA ASP A 225 12.89 8.06 -16.08
C ASP A 225 12.15 9.33 -16.51
N GLY A 226 12.92 10.33 -16.93
CA GLY A 226 12.36 11.52 -17.56
C GLY A 226 11.68 12.48 -16.59
N ILE A 227 12.07 12.46 -15.32
CA ILE A 227 11.56 13.36 -14.29
C ILE A 227 12.29 14.70 -14.42
N PRO A 228 11.59 15.86 -14.52
CA PRO A 228 12.26 17.17 -14.53
C PRO A 228 13.19 17.33 -13.33
N ALA A 229 14.34 17.98 -13.50
CA ALA A 229 15.23 18.25 -12.38
C ALA A 229 14.62 19.28 -11.42
N GLY A 230 14.71 19.02 -10.12
CA GLY A 230 14.13 19.88 -9.08
C GLY A 230 13.68 19.11 -7.85
N ASN A 231 12.96 19.79 -6.96
CA ASN A 231 12.39 19.17 -5.76
C ASN A 231 11.03 18.56 -6.09
N HIS A 232 10.84 17.30 -5.70
CA HIS A 232 9.60 16.55 -5.91
C HIS A 232 9.09 15.99 -4.59
N LEU A 233 7.77 15.99 -4.41
CA LEU A 233 7.14 15.36 -3.25
C LEU A 233 6.94 13.87 -3.53
N LEU A 234 7.74 13.02 -2.91
CA LEU A 234 7.55 11.58 -2.92
C LEU A 234 6.64 11.16 -1.77
N THR A 235 5.57 10.44 -2.06
CA THR A 235 4.71 9.78 -1.07
C THR A 235 4.62 8.29 -1.39
N ILE A 236 4.73 7.44 -0.38
CA ILE A 236 4.62 5.99 -0.52
C ILE A 236 3.56 5.48 0.46
N GLN A 237 2.67 4.65 -0.07
CA GLN A 237 1.56 4.08 0.67
C GLN A 237 1.52 2.57 0.46
N MET A 238 1.32 1.85 1.55
CA MET A 238 1.02 0.44 1.51
C MET A 238 -0.09 0.16 2.53
N PRO A 239 -1.13 -0.61 2.17
CA PRO A 239 -2.16 -1.01 3.12
C PRO A 239 -1.53 -1.63 4.38
N GLY A 240 -2.03 -1.20 5.54
CA GLY A 240 -1.53 -1.66 6.83
C GLY A 240 -0.17 -1.07 7.25
N HIS A 241 0.41 -0.13 6.50
CA HIS A 241 1.64 0.55 6.87
C HIS A 241 1.42 2.05 7.05
N SER A 242 2.30 2.69 7.81
CA SER A 242 2.36 4.15 7.93
C SER A 242 2.76 4.76 6.59
N ASN A 243 2.11 5.86 6.21
CA ASN A 243 2.47 6.57 4.99
C ASN A 243 3.88 7.16 5.13
N TYR A 244 4.74 6.86 4.16
CA TYR A 244 6.03 7.51 4.05
C TYR A 244 5.92 8.70 3.11
N GLY A 245 6.63 9.78 3.39
CA GLY A 245 6.77 10.86 2.43
C GLY A 245 7.97 11.74 2.71
N LYS A 246 8.55 12.29 1.64
CA LYS A 246 9.78 13.07 1.68
C LYS A 246 9.87 13.96 0.44
N VAL A 247 10.38 15.17 0.60
CA VAL A 247 10.82 15.98 -0.53
C VAL A 247 12.18 15.47 -0.99
N ILE A 248 12.26 15.04 -2.24
CA ILE A 248 13.48 14.51 -2.87
C ILE A 248 13.96 15.46 -3.96
N ARG A 249 15.26 15.53 -4.17
CA ARG A 249 15.86 16.33 -5.25
C ARG A 249 16.29 15.43 -6.39
N ILE A 250 15.72 15.64 -7.57
CA ILE A 250 16.12 14.98 -8.80
C ILE A 250 17.14 15.87 -9.51
N GLU A 251 18.30 15.30 -9.83
CA GLU A 251 19.38 15.98 -10.54
C GLU A 251 19.40 15.59 -12.02
N ALA A 252 19.83 16.55 -12.85
CA ALA A 252 19.96 16.37 -14.29
C ALA A 252 20.88 15.19 -14.64
N GLY A 253 20.39 14.25 -15.44
CA GLY A 253 21.16 13.10 -15.93
C GLY A 253 21.50 12.04 -14.88
N ASN A 254 21.11 12.23 -13.62
CA ASN A 254 21.45 11.34 -12.52
C ASN A 254 20.29 10.41 -12.15
N LEU A 255 20.61 9.19 -11.74
CA LEU A 255 19.68 8.23 -11.15
C LEU A 255 19.71 8.36 -9.61
N LEU A 256 18.63 8.86 -9.02
CA LEU A 256 18.43 8.82 -7.58
C LEU A 256 17.92 7.44 -7.17
N SER A 257 18.66 6.72 -6.33
CA SER A 257 18.25 5.40 -5.83
C SER A 257 17.84 5.46 -4.36
N LEU A 258 16.61 5.05 -4.05
CA LEU A 258 16.05 5.03 -2.70
C LEU A 258 15.63 3.61 -2.29
N THR A 259 15.99 3.21 -1.07
CA THR A 259 15.46 2.00 -0.42
C THR A 259 14.81 2.39 0.89
N ILE A 260 13.52 2.12 1.04
CA ILE A 260 12.69 2.63 2.13
C ILE A 260 12.06 1.46 2.89
N LYS A 261 12.32 1.38 4.19
CA LYS A 261 11.64 0.42 5.06
C LYS A 261 10.34 1.02 5.57
N LEU A 262 9.21 0.38 5.29
CA LEU A 262 7.90 0.82 5.73
C LEU A 262 7.62 0.29 7.14
N GLU A 263 7.02 1.14 7.97
CA GLU A 263 6.60 0.77 9.32
C GLU A 263 5.18 0.22 9.28
N ALA A 264 4.98 -1.00 9.78
CA ALA A 264 3.64 -1.57 9.90
C ALA A 264 2.81 -0.78 10.92
N GLY A 265 1.62 -0.36 10.53
CA GLY A 265 0.62 0.19 11.43
C GLY A 265 0.04 -0.90 12.33
N ARG A 266 -0.49 -0.52 13.50
CA ARG A 266 -1.07 -1.47 14.47
C ARG A 266 -2.21 -2.31 13.88
N ALA A 267 -3.06 -1.73 13.05
CA ALA A 267 -4.12 -2.46 12.35
C ALA A 267 -3.56 -3.35 11.22
N GLY A 268 -2.46 -2.94 10.59
CA GLY A 268 -1.84 -3.66 9.49
C GLY A 268 -1.03 -4.88 9.90
N SER A 269 -0.36 -4.85 11.05
CA SER A 269 0.42 -6.01 11.52
C SER A 269 -0.48 -7.23 11.77
N GLY A 270 -1.59 -7.06 12.48
CA GLY A 270 -2.58 -8.12 12.70
C GLY A 270 -3.25 -8.56 11.39
N PHE A 271 -3.46 -7.62 10.47
CA PHE A 271 -4.01 -7.91 9.15
C PHE A 271 -3.06 -8.76 8.29
N ASN A 272 -1.77 -8.42 8.23
CA ASN A 272 -0.78 -9.16 7.46
C ASN A 272 -0.62 -10.59 8.00
N GLN A 273 -0.58 -10.75 9.33
CA GLN A 273 -0.57 -12.08 9.97
C GLN A 273 -1.80 -12.90 9.58
N LEU A 274 -2.97 -12.27 9.50
CA LEU A 274 -4.22 -12.93 9.12
C LEU A 274 -4.21 -13.35 7.64
N ILE A 275 -3.67 -12.52 6.74
CA ILE A 275 -3.48 -12.85 5.32
C ILE A 275 -2.55 -14.05 5.16
N GLU A 276 -1.40 -14.03 5.83
CA GLU A 276 -0.43 -15.13 5.74
C GLU A 276 -1.01 -16.44 6.29
N ALA A 277 -1.72 -16.37 7.40
CA ALA A 277 -2.44 -17.51 7.97
C ALA A 277 -3.46 -18.06 6.96
N ALA A 278 -4.34 -17.20 6.44
CA ALA A 278 -5.31 -17.56 5.41
C ALA A 278 -4.65 -18.17 4.15
N GLY A 279 -3.51 -17.64 3.70
CA GLY A 279 -2.78 -18.16 2.53
C GLY A 279 -2.12 -19.52 2.76
N ARG A 280 -1.65 -19.81 3.99
CA ARG A 280 -1.20 -21.16 4.35
C ARG A 280 -2.38 -22.12 4.44
N ALA A 281 -3.48 -21.65 5.00
CA ALA A 281 -4.72 -22.37 5.22
C ALA A 281 -5.48 -22.72 3.94
N VAL A 282 -5.47 -21.88 2.92
CA VAL A 282 -6.37 -22.05 1.76
C VAL A 282 -6.07 -23.33 0.95
N ALA A 283 -4.84 -23.85 1.06
CA ALA A 283 -4.43 -25.09 0.41
C ALA A 283 -4.82 -26.37 1.20
N SER A 284 -5.48 -26.25 2.36
CA SER A 284 -5.92 -27.38 3.19
C SER A 284 -7.37 -27.23 3.66
N ASP A 285 -8.14 -28.32 3.63
CA ASP A 285 -9.56 -28.34 4.07
C ASP A 285 -9.75 -28.05 5.57
N SER A 286 -8.70 -28.15 6.38
CA SER A 286 -8.75 -28.09 7.85
C SER A 286 -8.78 -26.67 8.45
N THR A 287 -8.73 -25.62 7.64
CA THR A 287 -8.33 -24.27 8.11
C THR A 287 -9.31 -23.15 7.76
N ARG A 288 -10.61 -23.50 7.65
CA ARG A 288 -11.75 -22.58 7.43
C ARG A 288 -11.78 -21.37 8.37
N GLY A 289 -11.32 -21.50 9.61
CA GLY A 289 -11.38 -20.42 10.62
C GLY A 289 -10.53 -19.18 10.29
N GLU A 290 -9.32 -19.36 9.77
CA GLU A 290 -8.41 -18.25 9.44
C GLU A 290 -8.89 -17.48 8.21
N VAL A 291 -9.37 -18.21 7.21
CA VAL A 291 -9.97 -17.66 6.00
C VAL A 291 -11.25 -16.89 6.33
N LEU A 292 -12.16 -17.44 7.14
CA LEU A 292 -13.37 -16.73 7.57
C LEU A 292 -13.06 -15.42 8.30
N ARG A 293 -12.08 -15.42 9.20
CA ARG A 293 -11.65 -14.21 9.91
C ARG A 293 -11.16 -13.14 8.96
N LEU A 294 -10.40 -13.50 7.92
CA LEU A 294 -9.95 -12.57 6.88
C LEU A 294 -11.14 -11.85 6.22
N GLY A 295 -12.14 -12.61 5.79
CA GLY A 295 -13.36 -12.07 5.19
C GLY A 295 -14.11 -11.13 6.14
N GLN A 296 -14.24 -11.50 7.42
CA GLN A 296 -14.91 -10.68 8.43
C GLN A 296 -14.15 -9.38 8.74
N THR A 297 -12.82 -9.42 8.85
CA THR A 297 -12.01 -8.23 9.19
C THR A 297 -12.10 -7.14 8.12
N ILE A 298 -12.05 -7.53 6.84
CA ILE A 298 -12.11 -6.56 5.72
C ILE A 298 -13.55 -6.40 5.20
N GLY A 299 -14.51 -7.23 5.63
CA GLY A 299 -15.88 -7.20 5.09
C GLY A 299 -15.95 -7.60 3.62
N LEU A 300 -15.24 -8.67 3.25
CA LEU A 300 -15.28 -9.28 1.92
C LEU A 300 -16.42 -10.31 1.86
N ASN A 301 -17.07 -10.41 0.72
CA ASN A 301 -18.00 -11.49 0.40
C ASN A 301 -17.26 -12.70 -0.18
N TRP A 302 -16.22 -12.44 -0.98
CA TRP A 302 -15.30 -13.46 -1.46
C TRP A 302 -13.89 -12.88 -1.63
N ALA A 303 -12.86 -13.73 -1.69
CA ALA A 303 -11.49 -13.32 -1.93
C ALA A 303 -10.85 -14.16 -3.04
N TRP A 304 -9.97 -13.51 -3.79
CA TRP A 304 -9.03 -14.18 -4.67
C TRP A 304 -7.70 -14.33 -3.93
N LEU A 305 -7.46 -15.51 -3.39
CA LEU A 305 -6.29 -15.79 -2.57
C LEU A 305 -5.37 -16.72 -3.34
N CYS A 306 -4.11 -16.35 -3.51
CA CYS A 306 -3.13 -17.19 -4.15
C CYS A 306 -1.94 -17.46 -3.23
N LYS A 307 -1.36 -18.65 -3.38
CA LYS A 307 -0.10 -19.04 -2.74
C LYS A 307 0.98 -19.12 -3.81
N LEU A 308 2.08 -18.41 -3.58
CA LEU A 308 3.28 -18.48 -4.42
C LEU A 308 4.33 -19.38 -3.75
N SER A 309 4.79 -20.39 -4.47
CA SER A 309 5.76 -21.37 -3.95
C SER A 309 6.77 -21.79 -5.01
N HIS A 310 7.94 -22.26 -4.59
CA HIS A 310 8.92 -22.84 -5.51
C HIS A 310 8.40 -24.13 -6.17
N HIS A 311 8.63 -24.27 -7.47
CA HIS A 311 8.31 -25.47 -8.24
C HIS A 311 9.39 -25.75 -9.30
N GLY A 312 10.49 -26.37 -8.85
CA GLY A 312 11.65 -26.62 -9.70
C GLY A 312 12.35 -25.31 -10.09
N PRO A 313 12.64 -25.06 -11.38
CA PRO A 313 13.18 -23.78 -11.84
C PRO A 313 12.13 -22.66 -11.94
N ALA A 314 10.83 -22.99 -11.82
CA ALA A 314 9.73 -22.06 -11.92
C ALA A 314 9.11 -21.77 -10.55
N LYS A 315 8.27 -20.74 -10.48
CA LYS A 315 7.44 -20.39 -9.33
C LYS A 315 6.01 -20.84 -9.60
N ARG A 316 5.38 -21.59 -8.71
CA ARG A 316 3.98 -21.97 -8.82
C ARG A 316 3.08 -20.98 -8.08
N LEU A 317 2.17 -20.36 -8.82
CA LEU A 317 1.06 -19.58 -8.32
C LEU A 317 -0.20 -20.46 -8.28
N HIS A 318 -0.64 -20.87 -7.09
CA HIS A 318 -1.90 -21.60 -6.91
C HIS A 318 -2.97 -20.63 -6.37
N CYS A 319 -3.98 -20.35 -7.18
CA CYS A 319 -5.03 -19.38 -6.88
C CYS A 319 -6.35 -20.05 -6.53
N PHE A 320 -7.06 -19.44 -5.59
CA PHE A 320 -8.32 -19.91 -5.04
C PHE A 320 -9.31 -18.75 -5.00
N LEU A 321 -10.54 -19.01 -5.44
CA LEU A 321 -11.68 -18.16 -5.18
C LEU A 321 -12.38 -18.71 -3.94
N VAL A 322 -12.34 -17.93 -2.86
CA VAL A 322 -12.92 -18.32 -1.57
C VAL A 322 -14.16 -17.48 -1.31
N GLU A 323 -15.30 -18.14 -1.10
CA GLU A 323 -16.54 -17.51 -0.68
C GLU A 323 -16.63 -17.56 0.86
N PHE A 324 -16.87 -16.40 1.50
CA PHE A 324 -16.79 -16.28 2.95
C PHE A 324 -18.11 -16.62 3.68
N GLY A 325 -19.26 -16.56 3.03
CA GLY A 325 -20.53 -16.99 3.63
C GLY A 325 -20.51 -18.48 4.03
N ALA A 326 -19.93 -19.32 3.18
CA ALA A 326 -19.78 -20.76 3.42
C ALA A 326 -18.34 -21.16 3.83
N GLY A 327 -17.39 -20.21 3.80
CA GLY A 327 -15.99 -20.43 4.15
C GLY A 327 -15.34 -21.58 3.38
N ARG A 328 -15.60 -21.67 2.06
CA ARG A 328 -15.08 -22.72 1.19
C ARG A 328 -14.49 -22.13 -0.08
N SER A 329 -13.42 -22.76 -0.58
CA SER A 329 -12.95 -22.50 -1.94
C SER A 329 -13.95 -23.12 -2.91
N ILE A 330 -14.38 -22.33 -3.89
CA ILE A 330 -15.35 -22.75 -4.90
C ILE A 330 -14.68 -23.00 -6.26
N TYR A 331 -13.48 -22.48 -6.45
CA TYR A 331 -12.71 -22.59 -7.68
C TYR A 331 -11.23 -22.42 -7.37
N ASP A 332 -10.39 -23.25 -7.99
CA ASP A 332 -8.94 -23.12 -7.93
C ASP A 332 -8.28 -23.42 -9.28
N GLU A 333 -7.16 -22.75 -9.56
CA GLU A 333 -6.34 -22.98 -10.75
C GLU A 333 -4.87 -22.71 -10.42
N LYS A 334 -3.95 -23.34 -11.16
CA LYS A 334 -2.50 -23.20 -10.96
C LYS A 334 -1.86 -22.64 -12.22
N LEU A 335 -0.87 -21.77 -12.01
CA LEU A 335 0.03 -21.27 -13.04
C LEU A 335 1.47 -21.50 -12.58
N ASP A 336 2.28 -22.11 -13.44
CA ASP A 336 3.73 -22.12 -13.25
C ASP A 336 4.29 -20.90 -14.01
N VAL A 337 5.03 -20.07 -13.28
CA VAL A 337 5.56 -18.78 -13.71
C VAL A 337 7.07 -18.90 -13.77
N GLU A 338 7.64 -18.67 -14.94
CA GLU A 338 9.09 -18.62 -15.15
C GLU A 338 9.58 -17.17 -15.01
N ASP A 339 10.80 -16.98 -14.50
CA ASP A 339 11.38 -15.65 -14.22
C ASP A 339 11.81 -14.88 -15.50
N GLU A 340 11.52 -15.41 -16.69
CA GLU A 340 11.88 -14.81 -17.99
C GLU A 340 10.90 -13.72 -18.47
N TYR A 341 11.33 -12.96 -19.47
CA TYR A 341 10.52 -11.95 -20.16
C TYR A 341 9.15 -12.52 -20.57
N GLY A 342 8.06 -11.88 -20.11
CA GLY A 342 6.68 -12.28 -20.45
C GLY A 342 5.83 -12.74 -19.27
N MET A 343 6.41 -12.89 -18.08
CA MET A 343 5.70 -13.21 -16.83
C MET A 343 4.43 -12.37 -16.63
N GLU A 344 4.50 -11.04 -16.84
CA GLU A 344 3.35 -10.16 -16.63
C GLU A 344 2.17 -10.50 -17.54
N GLU A 345 2.43 -10.76 -18.82
CA GLU A 345 1.39 -11.06 -19.81
C GLU A 345 0.77 -12.44 -19.56
N ASP A 346 1.58 -13.43 -19.19
CA ASP A 346 1.10 -14.77 -18.83
C ASP A 346 0.22 -14.75 -17.58
N VAL A 347 0.67 -14.04 -16.54
CA VAL A 347 -0.10 -13.83 -15.31
C VAL A 347 -1.37 -13.07 -15.62
N ARG A 348 -1.34 -12.05 -16.48
CA ARG A 348 -2.52 -11.27 -16.88
C ARG A 348 -3.54 -12.13 -17.62
N ARG A 349 -3.11 -12.94 -18.59
CA ARG A 349 -3.98 -13.87 -19.34
C ARG A 349 -4.57 -14.95 -18.43
N PHE A 350 -3.75 -15.53 -17.55
CA PHE A 350 -4.23 -16.46 -16.53
C PHE A 350 -5.26 -15.79 -15.62
N SER A 351 -4.97 -14.58 -15.15
CA SER A 351 -5.83 -13.81 -14.24
C SER A 351 -7.19 -13.52 -14.86
N GLN A 352 -7.25 -13.13 -16.13
CA GLN A 352 -8.51 -12.89 -16.84
C GLN A 352 -9.36 -14.16 -16.92
N ARG A 353 -8.75 -15.29 -17.32
CA ARG A 353 -9.46 -16.59 -17.40
C ARG A 353 -9.92 -17.08 -16.02
N PHE A 354 -9.07 -16.95 -15.01
CA PHE A 354 -9.38 -17.35 -13.64
C PHE A 354 -10.57 -16.56 -13.12
N LEU A 355 -10.59 -15.24 -13.33
CA LEU A 355 -11.66 -14.37 -12.86
C LEU A 355 -12.98 -14.69 -13.57
N GLU A 356 -12.97 -14.87 -14.88
CA GLU A 356 -14.15 -15.25 -15.67
C GLU A 356 -14.77 -16.57 -15.16
N ARG A 357 -13.97 -17.64 -15.10
CA ARG A 357 -14.43 -18.97 -14.67
C ARG A 357 -14.81 -19.01 -13.19
N GLY A 358 -14.06 -18.30 -12.36
CA GLY A 358 -14.30 -18.21 -10.92
C GLY A 358 -15.61 -17.48 -10.62
N LEU A 359 -15.89 -16.37 -11.29
CA LEU A 359 -17.16 -15.65 -11.13
C LEU A 359 -18.36 -16.48 -11.61
N ASP A 360 -18.21 -17.23 -12.69
CA ASP A 360 -19.24 -18.18 -13.14
C ASP A 360 -19.49 -19.29 -12.11
N ALA A 361 -18.43 -19.86 -11.52
CA ALA A 361 -18.54 -20.84 -10.44
C ALA A 361 -19.22 -20.24 -9.20
N LEU A 362 -18.87 -19.00 -8.83
CA LEU A 362 -19.48 -18.28 -7.71
C LEU A 362 -20.97 -18.03 -7.92
N LYS A 363 -21.36 -17.68 -9.14
CA LYS A 363 -22.75 -17.47 -9.52
C LYS A 363 -23.55 -18.76 -9.37
N ARG A 364 -23.10 -19.85 -9.98
CA ARG A 364 -23.77 -21.18 -9.88
C ARG A 364 -23.91 -21.62 -8.43
N PHE A 365 -22.84 -21.48 -7.66
CA PHE A 365 -22.84 -21.80 -6.23
C PHE A 365 -23.88 -21.04 -5.42
N ARG A 366 -24.07 -19.74 -5.70
CA ARG A 366 -25.06 -18.90 -5.01
C ARG A 366 -26.48 -19.19 -5.47
N GLU A 367 -26.67 -19.52 -6.75
CA GLU A 367 -27.97 -19.86 -7.34
C GLU A 367 -28.46 -21.26 -6.91
N GLU A 368 -27.56 -22.23 -6.79
CA GLU A 368 -27.88 -23.61 -6.39
C GLU A 368 -28.15 -23.77 -4.88
N GLY A 369 -27.73 -22.79 -4.05
CA GLY A 369 -27.88 -22.84 -2.59
C GLY A 369 -27.00 -23.93 -1.94
N ASP A 370 -26.96 -23.97 -0.60
CA ASP A 370 -26.33 -25.09 0.10
C ASP A 370 -27.12 -26.38 -0.21
N PRO A 371 -26.51 -27.43 -0.83
CA PRO A 371 -27.21 -28.68 -1.11
C PRO A 371 -27.74 -29.38 0.15
N LEU A 372 -27.34 -28.94 1.36
CA LEU A 372 -27.88 -29.40 2.63
C LEU A 372 -29.07 -28.58 3.16
N ALA A 373 -29.41 -27.43 2.56
CA ALA A 373 -30.54 -26.60 2.97
C ALA A 373 -31.88 -27.03 2.31
N GLY A 374 -31.85 -27.97 1.37
CA GLY A 374 -33.02 -28.44 0.59
C GLY A 374 -33.70 -29.71 1.10
N HIS A 375 -33.33 -30.25 2.26
CA HIS A 375 -34.00 -31.41 2.85
C HIS A 375 -34.57 -31.08 4.24
N SER A 376 -35.54 -30.18 4.27
CA SER A 376 -36.53 -30.13 5.35
C SER A 376 -37.94 -30.18 4.76
N GLY A 377 -38.67 -31.24 5.10
CA GLY A 377 -40.10 -31.38 4.85
C GLY A 377 -40.40 -32.37 3.72
N THR A 378 -40.59 -33.66 3.99
CA THR A 378 -41.90 -34.26 4.38
C THR A 378 -43.05 -33.97 3.43
N GLU A 379 -42.88 -34.08 2.11
CA GLU A 379 -44.02 -34.29 1.20
C GLU A 379 -43.62 -35.32 0.14
N GLY A 380 -44.39 -36.41 0.08
CA GLY A 380 -44.08 -37.59 -0.76
C GLY A 380 -44.69 -38.90 -0.24
N TRP A 381 -45.41 -38.87 0.89
CA TRP A 381 -46.31 -39.95 1.29
C TRP A 381 -47.74 -39.52 1.00
N ASN A 382 -48.18 -39.66 -0.24
CA ASN A 382 -49.56 -39.92 -0.67
C ASN A 382 -49.67 -39.75 -2.18
N GLU A 383 -49.26 -40.78 -2.92
CA GLU A 383 -49.88 -41.09 -4.20
C GLU A 383 -49.94 -42.61 -4.32
N GLU A 384 -50.99 -43.15 -3.72
CA GLU A 384 -51.54 -44.46 -4.08
C GLU A 384 -52.12 -44.30 -5.49
N THR A 385 -51.40 -44.80 -6.51
CA THR A 385 -52.05 -45.29 -7.72
C THR A 385 -51.38 -46.60 -8.14
N ASP A 386 -52.25 -47.57 -8.35
CA ASP A 386 -51.99 -48.95 -8.70
C ASP A 386 -51.07 -49.09 -9.91
N ASP A 387 -50.03 -49.92 -9.79
CA ASP A 387 -49.62 -50.76 -10.90
C ASP A 387 -49.05 -52.09 -10.37
N GLU A 388 -49.96 -53.07 -10.36
CA GLU A 388 -49.63 -54.49 -10.40
C GLU A 388 -48.78 -54.80 -11.63
N GLN A 389 -47.49 -55.05 -11.45
CA GLN A 389 -46.74 -56.13 -12.12
C GLN A 389 -45.25 -55.98 -11.80
N TYR A 390 -44.74 -56.77 -10.85
CA TYR A 390 -43.77 -57.83 -11.12
C TYR A 390 -43.45 -58.57 -9.82
N ARG A 391 -43.48 -59.89 -9.96
CA ARG A 391 -43.60 -60.87 -8.90
C ARG A 391 -42.24 -61.54 -8.67
N LYS A 392 -41.86 -61.71 -7.38
CA LYS A 392 -41.06 -62.83 -6.81
C LYS A 392 -39.62 -63.01 -7.33
N LYS A 393 -38.57 -62.88 -6.51
CA LYS A 393 -37.90 -63.90 -5.64
C LYS A 393 -36.42 -63.41 -5.59
N ASP A 394 -35.58 -63.45 -4.56
CA ASP A 394 -35.42 -64.30 -3.38
C ASP A 394 -34.65 -63.50 -2.30
N ARG A 395 -35.00 -63.72 -1.03
CA ARG A 395 -34.13 -63.48 0.14
C ARG A 395 -34.20 -64.73 1.01
N PRO A 396 -33.08 -65.31 1.47
CA PRO A 396 -33.09 -66.11 2.68
C PRO A 396 -32.74 -65.25 3.91
N ALA A 397 -33.42 -65.56 5.01
CA ALA A 397 -33.31 -64.95 6.34
C ALA A 397 -32.28 -65.71 7.22
N PRO A 398 -31.99 -65.24 8.45
CA PRO A 398 -30.77 -65.52 9.21
C PRO A 398 -30.88 -66.71 10.18
N THR A 399 -29.75 -67.24 10.65
CA THR A 399 -29.69 -68.17 11.79
C THR A 399 -28.59 -67.78 12.79
N ALA A 400 -28.98 -67.76 14.06
CA ALA A 400 -28.27 -67.34 15.26
C ALA A 400 -27.32 -68.39 15.84
N ALA A 401 -26.33 -67.96 16.64
CA ALA A 401 -25.95 -68.60 17.91
C ALA A 401 -24.92 -67.73 18.69
N GLU A 402 -25.37 -67.14 19.78
CA GLU A 402 -24.62 -66.79 21.00
C GLU A 402 -25.23 -67.69 22.12
N PRO A 403 -24.78 -67.78 23.40
CA PRO A 403 -23.75 -67.04 24.17
C PRO A 403 -22.93 -68.05 25.07
N PRO A 404 -22.48 -67.82 26.34
CA PRO A 404 -22.49 -66.61 27.19
C PRO A 404 -21.33 -66.33 28.20
N ARG A 405 -21.36 -65.09 28.72
CA ARG A 405 -21.19 -64.64 30.15
C ARG A 405 -19.73 -64.53 30.68
N LYS A 406 -19.35 -63.60 31.58
CA LYS A 406 -20.05 -62.61 32.43
C LYS A 406 -19.01 -61.73 33.19
N LYS A 407 -19.36 -60.45 33.41
CA LYS A 407 -19.27 -59.66 34.67
C LYS A 407 -17.86 -59.36 35.22
N LYS A 408 -17.57 -58.19 35.84
CA LYS A 408 -18.41 -57.23 36.58
C LYS A 408 -17.54 -55.97 36.87
N THR A 409 -18.17 -54.80 36.84
CA THR A 409 -18.16 -53.68 37.83
C THR A 409 -16.99 -53.57 38.81
N ALA A 410 -16.55 -52.43 39.34
CA ALA A 410 -16.82 -50.98 39.29
C ALA A 410 -16.05 -50.47 40.53
N GLY A 411 -15.64 -49.20 40.59
CA GLY A 411 -15.32 -48.58 41.88
C GLY A 411 -14.18 -47.57 41.84
N ASN A 412 -14.60 -46.33 42.07
CA ASN A 412 -13.85 -45.11 42.35
C ASN A 412 -12.73 -45.25 43.40
N GLU A 413 -11.87 -44.23 43.40
CA GLU A 413 -11.69 -43.26 44.50
C GLU A 413 -10.25 -43.10 45.04
N TRP A 414 -9.96 -41.86 45.44
CA TRP A 414 -8.70 -41.15 45.73
C TRP A 414 -7.62 -41.89 46.52
N ASP A 415 -6.35 -41.52 46.30
CA ASP A 415 -5.49 -40.96 47.36
C ASP A 415 -4.16 -40.41 46.81
N GLU A 416 -3.71 -39.37 47.50
CA GLU A 416 -2.50 -38.58 47.30
C GLU A 416 -1.22 -39.33 47.73
N ASP A 417 -0.09 -38.70 47.41
CA ASP A 417 1.16 -38.66 48.19
C ASP A 417 2.46 -39.22 47.57
N GLU A 418 3.50 -38.43 47.88
CA GLU A 418 4.95 -38.70 47.93
C GLU A 418 5.83 -38.23 46.76
N ASP A 419 6.26 -36.98 46.89
CA ASP A 419 7.67 -36.55 47.05
C ASP A 419 8.79 -37.42 46.45
N ASN A 420 9.55 -36.85 45.51
CA ASN A 420 11.00 -37.05 45.46
C ASN A 420 11.73 -35.87 44.76
N PRO A 421 12.73 -35.22 45.41
CA PRO A 421 13.41 -34.04 44.90
C PRO A 421 14.77 -34.33 44.23
N SER A 422 15.35 -33.25 43.67
CA SER A 422 16.79 -32.99 43.36
C SER A 422 17.12 -32.91 41.86
N ARG A 423 17.29 -31.70 41.31
CA ARG A 423 18.56 -30.95 41.17
C ARG A 423 19.63 -31.71 40.37
N GLU A 424 19.95 -31.22 39.17
CA GLU A 424 21.21 -30.49 38.94
C GLU A 424 21.30 -29.83 37.56
N VAL A 425 21.90 -28.65 37.55
CA VAL A 425 22.19 -27.77 36.42
C VAL A 425 23.66 -27.94 36.04
N ALA A 426 24.00 -28.12 34.76
CA ALA A 426 25.35 -27.82 34.28
C ALA A 426 25.40 -27.43 32.79
N LYS A 427 26.27 -26.45 32.54
CA LYS A 427 26.48 -25.55 31.39
C LYS A 427 27.27 -26.16 30.21
N PRO A 428 27.39 -25.43 29.06
CA PRO A 428 27.84 -25.98 27.77
C PRO A 428 29.36 -25.92 27.56
N ARG A 429 29.88 -26.73 26.63
CA ARG A 429 31.30 -26.77 26.22
C ARG A 429 31.53 -26.17 24.82
N LYS A 430 32.71 -25.57 24.71
CA LYS A 430 33.26 -24.65 23.70
C LYS A 430 33.68 -25.29 22.38
N LYS A 431 33.86 -24.42 21.36
CA LYS A 431 34.66 -24.57 20.13
C LYS A 431 36.08 -25.14 20.36
N PRO A 432 36.76 -25.56 19.28
CA PRO A 432 38.18 -25.26 19.09
C PRO A 432 38.47 -24.54 17.75
N ALA A 433 39.67 -23.95 17.69
CA ALA A 433 40.25 -23.15 16.60
C ALA A 433 41.40 -23.89 15.89
N GLU A 434 41.68 -23.43 14.67
CA GLU A 434 42.93 -23.38 13.88
C GLU A 434 44.01 -24.47 14.02
N GLU A 435 44.41 -25.01 12.86
CA GLU A 435 45.80 -25.40 12.58
C GLU A 435 46.14 -25.08 11.11
N THR A 436 47.27 -24.41 10.95
CA THR A 436 48.00 -24.05 9.72
C THR A 436 48.76 -25.25 9.15
N PHE A 437 48.89 -25.36 7.82
CA PHE A 437 50.09 -25.94 7.18
C PHE A 437 50.26 -25.41 5.75
N ASP A 438 51.49 -25.02 5.47
CA ASP A 438 52.03 -24.40 4.26
C ASP A 438 52.36 -25.40 3.13
N ASP A 439 52.69 -24.80 1.98
CA ASP A 439 53.63 -25.23 0.93
C ASP A 439 53.13 -25.96 -0.33
N ASP A 440 53.17 -25.17 -1.42
CA ASP A 440 53.97 -25.35 -2.64
C ASP A 440 53.36 -25.86 -3.97
N ASP A 441 53.74 -25.07 -5.00
CA ASP A 441 53.96 -25.36 -6.43
C ASP A 441 52.75 -25.54 -7.36
N GLU A 442 52.72 -25.05 -8.61
CA GLU A 442 53.46 -24.07 -9.42
C GLU A 442 52.75 -24.07 -10.81
N ASP A 443 53.22 -23.26 -11.77
CA ASP A 443 52.84 -23.12 -13.19
C ASP A 443 51.57 -22.30 -13.54
N ALA A 444 51.66 -21.02 -13.95
CA ALA A 444 52.34 -20.40 -15.12
C ALA A 444 51.77 -20.88 -16.47
N THR A 445 51.06 -20.08 -17.26
CA THR A 445 51.56 -19.09 -18.26
C THR A 445 50.31 -18.69 -19.10
N SER A 446 50.06 -17.47 -19.57
CA SER A 446 50.77 -16.62 -20.56
C SER A 446 50.06 -15.24 -20.63
N ALA A 447 50.69 -14.07 -20.42
CA ALA A 447 51.50 -13.26 -21.35
C ALA A 447 50.84 -13.09 -22.76
N ARG A 448 50.71 -11.92 -23.42
CA ARG A 448 51.48 -10.65 -23.43
C ARG A 448 50.86 -9.67 -24.47
N ARG A 449 51.06 -8.35 -24.28
CA ARG A 449 51.43 -7.26 -25.25
C ARG A 449 50.67 -5.95 -24.96
N GLN A 450 51.25 -4.93 -24.33
CA GLN A 450 52.17 -3.87 -24.82
C GLN A 450 51.63 -2.95 -25.95
N ARG A 451 51.46 -1.66 -25.60
CA ARG A 451 52.06 -0.44 -26.22
C ARG A 451 51.56 0.78 -25.43
N ASP A 452 52.45 1.48 -24.72
CA ASP A 452 53.22 2.64 -25.20
C ASP A 452 52.34 3.83 -25.62
N ASN A 453 52.27 4.86 -24.77
CA ASN A 453 52.63 6.20 -25.24
C ASN A 453 53.14 7.10 -24.10
N LYS A 454 54.27 7.74 -24.38
CA LYS A 454 55.05 8.63 -23.51
C LYS A 454 55.29 9.90 -24.32
N GLY A 455 55.14 11.07 -23.70
CA GLY A 455 55.48 12.39 -24.25
C GLY A 455 54.61 13.46 -23.58
N ASP A 456 55.04 14.01 -22.45
CA ASP A 456 56.04 15.07 -22.24
C ASP A 456 55.44 16.49 -22.20
N MET A 457 55.60 17.08 -21.01
CA MET A 457 56.03 18.47 -20.71
C MET A 457 55.21 19.63 -21.33
N GLU A 458 54.90 20.73 -20.62
CA GLU A 458 55.82 21.48 -19.78
C GLU A 458 55.09 22.49 -18.87
N ARG A 459 55.82 22.84 -17.81
CA ARG A 459 55.59 23.72 -16.66
C ARG A 459 55.07 25.14 -16.99
N LYS A 460 54.35 25.73 -16.03
CA LYS A 460 54.79 26.98 -15.37
C LYS A 460 54.23 27.11 -13.94
N ARG A 461 55.17 27.15 -12.99
CA ARG A 461 55.02 27.57 -11.59
C ARG A 461 55.01 29.09 -11.50
N THR A 462 54.30 29.63 -10.50
CA THR A 462 54.65 30.71 -9.53
C THR A 462 53.33 31.31 -9.02
N HIS A 463 53.06 31.64 -7.75
CA HIS A 463 53.89 31.86 -6.57
C HIS A 463 53.08 31.66 -5.28
N LYS A 464 53.79 31.22 -4.25
CA LYS A 464 53.45 31.04 -2.84
C LYS A 464 53.63 32.35 -2.03
N LYS A 465 52.77 32.60 -1.03
CA LYS A 465 53.09 33.08 0.35
C LYS A 465 51.78 33.25 1.16
N GLU A 466 51.42 32.37 2.10
CA GLU A 466 51.89 32.19 3.51
C GLU A 466 51.66 33.39 4.45
N SER A 467 50.75 33.18 5.43
CA SER A 467 50.85 33.44 6.89
C SER A 467 49.43 33.65 7.46
N GLY A 468 48.94 33.04 8.55
CA GLY A 468 49.48 32.14 9.56
C GLY A 468 48.36 31.68 10.51
N ASP A 469 48.57 30.54 11.14
CA ASP A 469 47.81 29.83 12.20
C ASP A 469 47.89 30.54 13.59
N PRO A 470 47.31 30.01 14.71
CA PRO A 470 46.17 29.08 14.95
C PRO A 470 45.28 29.49 16.18
N LEU A 471 44.45 28.54 16.68
CA LEU A 471 43.61 28.46 17.92
C LEU A 471 42.10 28.46 17.57
N ASP A 472 41.23 27.54 17.99
CA ASP A 472 41.20 26.64 19.15
C ASP A 472 40.44 25.33 18.86
N GLU A 473 40.69 24.37 19.75
CA GLU A 473 40.05 23.07 19.99
C GLU A 473 38.51 23.08 19.96
N LEU A 474 37.88 21.99 19.53
CA LEU A 474 37.10 21.11 20.41
C LEU A 474 36.47 19.92 19.65
N ASP A 475 36.69 18.76 20.28
CA ASP A 475 36.08 17.44 20.15
C ASP A 475 34.55 17.46 20.27
N GLY A 476 33.87 16.44 19.72
CA GLY A 476 32.42 16.27 19.88
C GLY A 476 31.76 15.37 18.84
N THR A 477 31.96 14.06 18.98
CA THR A 477 31.08 13.01 18.46
C THR A 477 29.62 13.20 18.89
N GLU A 478 28.66 13.16 17.96
CA GLU A 478 27.28 12.77 18.26
C GLU A 478 26.72 11.87 17.16
N ASP A 479 26.18 10.74 17.63
CA ASP A 479 25.48 9.68 16.91
C ASP A 479 24.27 10.19 16.12
N TRP A 480 24.05 9.59 14.94
CA TRP A 480 22.74 9.46 14.28
C TRP A 480 22.58 8.06 13.70
#